data_AF-A0A2P2E3U4-F1
#
_entry.id   AF-A0A2P2E3U4-F1
#
_cell.length_a   1.000
_cell.length_b   1.000
_cell.length_c   1.000
_cell.angle_alpha   90.00
_cell.angle_beta   90.00
_cell.angle_gamma   90.00
#
_symmetry.space_group_name_H-M   'P 1'
#
loop_
_entity.id
_entity.type
_entity.pdbx_description
1 polymer ?
#
loop_
_entity_poly.entity_id
_entity_poly.type
_entity_poly.pdbx_seq_one_letter_code
_entity_poly.pdbx_strand_id
1 'polypeptide(L)'
;MRAKLFKKFSIFILGFALLCSIQTPNQKIKDLQMRTDLGAEAILSRILPIVFSERLKEWKYDPIQSKLFVSYGGHSALTFDRKEEYSENLTQEHALFSLRLVWSTSHLDLNSLVLLLKKPIYIEETETTEEEIMEIDLLQTNLNKSEIKTILDDLDGLDPFIKKGANFHLTKPLTDIRKIWKVEKNQIPNINVK
;
A
#
# COMPACT_ATOMS: atom_id res chain seq x y z
N MET A 1 -56.92 -27.35 5.68
CA MET A 1 -56.16 -26.72 6.79
C MET A 1 -54.69 -26.56 6.34
N ARG A 2 -54.40 -25.58 5.47
CA ARG A 2 -53.06 -25.32 4.90
C ARG A 2 -52.79 -23.82 4.99
N ALA A 3 -52.35 -23.34 6.14
CA ALA A 3 -51.78 -22.01 6.31
C ALA A 3 -51.24 -21.92 7.74
N LYS A 4 -49.99 -22.31 7.97
CA LYS A 4 -49.23 -21.95 9.20
C LYS A 4 -47.76 -22.39 9.23
N LEU A 5 -47.15 -22.86 8.13
CA LEU A 5 -45.74 -23.30 8.15
C LEU A 5 -44.74 -22.45 7.34
N PHE A 6 -45.18 -21.41 6.64
CA PHE A 6 -44.27 -20.59 5.82
C PHE A 6 -43.75 -19.30 6.48
N LYS A 7 -44.29 -18.90 7.64
CA LYS A 7 -43.89 -17.65 8.30
C LYS A 7 -42.62 -17.75 9.18
N LYS A 8 -42.14 -18.96 9.51
CA LYS A 8 -40.96 -19.15 10.36
C LYS A 8 -39.64 -19.24 9.58
N PHE A 9 -39.68 -19.50 8.27
CA PHE A 9 -38.45 -19.61 7.46
C PHE A 9 -37.94 -18.25 6.93
N SER A 10 -38.81 -17.23 6.80
CA SER A 10 -38.39 -15.89 6.35
C SER A 10 -37.67 -15.05 7.40
N ILE A 11 -37.79 -15.37 8.70
CA ILE A 11 -37.13 -14.59 9.76
C ILE A 11 -35.67 -15.02 9.95
N PHE A 12 -35.29 -16.24 9.54
CA PHE A 12 -33.92 -16.74 9.71
C PHE A 12 -32.95 -16.22 8.63
N ILE A 13 -33.44 -15.86 7.44
CA ILE A 13 -32.61 -15.33 6.35
C ILE A 13 -32.29 -13.85 6.56
N LEU A 14 -33.14 -13.08 7.27
CA LEU A 14 -32.86 -11.68 7.60
C LEU A 14 -31.82 -11.51 8.72
N GLY A 15 -31.60 -12.54 9.55
CA GLY A 15 -30.62 -12.51 10.65
C GLY A 15 -29.17 -12.80 10.22
N PHE A 16 -28.97 -13.53 9.13
CA PHE A 16 -27.63 -13.90 8.67
C PHE A 16 -26.95 -12.84 7.78
N ALA A 17 -27.73 -11.94 7.18
CA ALA A 17 -27.19 -10.84 6.36
C ALA A 17 -26.56 -9.71 7.19
N LEU A 18 -26.84 -9.64 8.51
CA LEU A 18 -26.34 -8.59 9.42
C LEU A 18 -24.99 -8.91 10.09
N LEU A 19 -24.43 -10.11 9.89
CA LEU A 19 -23.18 -10.54 10.53
C LEU A 19 -21.96 -10.59 9.60
N CYS A 20 -22.13 -10.36 8.29
CA CYS A 20 -21.00 -10.09 7.39
C CYS A 20 -20.60 -8.62 7.47
N SER A 21 -20.08 -8.18 8.62
CA SER A 21 -19.36 -6.91 8.68
C SER A 21 -18.11 -7.06 7.81
N ILE A 22 -18.08 -6.39 6.66
CA ILE A 22 -16.90 -6.34 5.80
C ILE A 22 -15.76 -5.71 6.64
N GLN A 23 -14.80 -6.53 7.05
CA GLN A 23 -13.65 -6.06 7.82
C GLN A 23 -12.87 -5.02 7.01
N THR A 24 -12.56 -3.89 7.64
CA THR A 24 -11.73 -2.84 7.07
C THR A 24 -10.29 -3.31 6.88
N PRO A 25 -9.50 -2.71 5.97
CA PRO A 25 -8.07 -3.02 5.82
C PRO A 25 -7.30 -2.96 7.15
N ASN A 26 -7.55 -1.93 7.95
CA ASN A 26 -6.97 -1.74 9.28
C ASN A 26 -7.27 -2.92 10.21
N GLN A 27 -8.54 -3.35 10.31
CA GLN A 27 -8.91 -4.51 11.14
C GLN A 27 -8.20 -5.79 10.69
N LYS A 28 -8.18 -6.08 9.38
CA LYS A 28 -7.49 -7.26 8.85
C LYS A 28 -6.00 -7.27 9.16
N ILE A 29 -5.36 -6.10 9.09
CA ILE A 29 -3.93 -5.98 9.40
C ILE A 29 -3.72 -6.15 10.90
N LYS A 30 -4.50 -5.50 11.77
CA LYS A 30 -4.40 -5.72 13.23
C LYS A 30 -4.57 -7.18 13.62
N ASP A 31 -5.53 -7.88 12.99
CA ASP A 31 -5.72 -9.32 13.20
C ASP A 31 -4.46 -10.11 12.83
N LEU A 32 -3.79 -9.76 11.72
CA LEU A 32 -2.52 -10.37 11.30
C LEU A 32 -1.35 -10.02 12.24
N GLN A 33 -1.30 -8.79 12.76
CA GLN A 33 -0.27 -8.35 13.70
C GLN A 33 -0.30 -9.11 15.03
N MET A 34 -1.47 -9.61 15.42
CA MET A 34 -1.65 -10.42 16.63
C MET A 34 -1.33 -11.92 16.42
N ARG A 35 -1.04 -12.36 15.20
CA ARG A 35 -0.76 -13.77 14.89
C ARG A 35 0.66 -14.14 15.30
N THR A 36 0.79 -14.97 16.32
CA THR A 36 2.08 -15.54 16.76
C THR A 36 2.36 -16.93 16.18
N ASP A 37 1.37 -17.54 15.53
CA ASP A 37 1.43 -18.88 14.93
C ASP A 37 2.01 -18.88 13.51
N LEU A 38 2.30 -17.70 12.94
CA LEU A 38 2.79 -17.54 11.58
C LEU A 38 4.20 -16.93 11.57
N GLY A 39 5.05 -17.41 10.66
CA GLY A 39 6.33 -16.77 10.38
C GLY A 39 6.18 -15.44 9.61
N ALA A 40 7.23 -14.61 9.63
CA ALA A 40 7.23 -13.29 9.01
C ALA A 40 6.82 -13.32 7.53
N GLU A 41 7.34 -14.26 6.73
CA GLU A 41 7.00 -14.38 5.31
C GLU A 41 5.50 -14.68 5.08
N ALA A 42 4.93 -15.57 5.90
CA ALA A 42 3.50 -15.90 5.83
C ALA A 42 2.62 -14.71 6.22
N ILE A 43 3.06 -13.89 7.16
CA ILE A 43 2.37 -12.64 7.52
C ILE A 43 2.48 -11.62 6.38
N LEU A 44 3.70 -11.41 5.85
CA LEU A 44 3.98 -10.47 4.77
C LEU A 44 3.15 -10.78 3.50
N SER A 45 3.07 -12.05 3.10
CA SER A 45 2.24 -12.48 1.96
C SER A 45 0.76 -12.15 2.11
N ARG A 46 0.26 -11.94 3.33
CA ARG A 46 -1.14 -11.56 3.62
C ARG A 46 -1.31 -10.05 3.81
N ILE A 47 -0.32 -9.37 4.40
CA ILE A 47 -0.33 -7.92 4.60
C ILE A 47 -0.18 -7.18 3.27
N LEU A 48 0.76 -7.58 2.42
CA LEU A 48 1.12 -6.83 1.21
C LEU A 48 -0.07 -6.64 0.25
N PRO A 49 -0.90 -7.65 -0.04
CA PRO A 49 -2.10 -7.46 -0.85
C PRO A 49 -3.11 -6.50 -0.22
N ILE A 50 -3.17 -6.38 1.11
CA ILE A 50 -4.05 -5.44 1.79
C ILE A 50 -3.50 -4.01 1.67
N VAL A 51 -2.18 -3.85 1.81
CA VAL A 51 -1.49 -2.54 1.74
C VAL A 51 -1.56 -1.96 0.33
N PHE A 52 -1.25 -2.77 -0.69
CA PHE A 52 -1.05 -2.34 -2.06
C PHE A 52 -2.20 -2.68 -3.00
N SER A 53 -3.11 -3.58 -2.60
CA SER A 53 -4.26 -4.01 -3.44
C SER A 53 -3.80 -4.47 -4.83
N GLU A 54 -4.50 -4.09 -5.89
CA GLU A 54 -4.17 -4.37 -7.29
C GLU A 54 -2.86 -3.73 -7.79
N ARG A 55 -2.21 -2.92 -6.95
CA ARG A 55 -0.98 -2.20 -7.31
C ARG A 55 0.27 -2.97 -6.91
N LEU A 56 0.14 -4.02 -6.10
CA LEU A 56 1.27 -4.88 -5.78
C LEU A 56 1.76 -5.55 -7.07
N LYS A 57 3.06 -5.45 -7.35
CA LYS A 57 3.68 -6.11 -8.50
C LYS A 57 4.46 -7.32 -8.05
N GLU A 58 5.53 -7.09 -7.28
CA GLU A 58 6.42 -8.14 -6.80
C GLU A 58 6.87 -7.82 -5.39
N TRP A 59 7.27 -8.85 -4.64
CA TRP A 59 7.91 -8.66 -3.35
C TRP A 59 8.86 -9.81 -3.05
N LYS A 60 9.84 -9.55 -2.21
CA LYS A 60 10.82 -10.54 -1.73
C LYS A 60 11.16 -10.26 -0.28
N TYR A 61 11.15 -11.29 0.53
CA TYR A 61 11.67 -11.24 1.89
C TYR A 61 12.99 -11.99 1.98
N ASP A 62 14.01 -11.33 2.51
CA ASP A 62 15.29 -11.94 2.88
C ASP A 62 15.27 -12.19 4.40
N PRO A 63 15.12 -13.45 4.86
CA PRO A 63 15.07 -13.78 6.28
C PRO A 63 16.43 -13.64 6.98
N ILE A 64 17.55 -13.66 6.25
CA ILE A 64 18.89 -13.54 6.83
C ILE A 64 19.16 -12.07 7.19
N GLN A 65 18.80 -11.17 6.28
CA GLN A 65 18.95 -9.73 6.50
C GLN A 65 17.73 -9.09 7.19
N SER A 66 16.65 -9.85 7.37
CA SER A 66 15.32 -9.36 7.74
C SER A 66 14.91 -8.16 6.89
N LYS A 67 15.09 -8.27 5.57
CA LYS A 67 14.89 -7.20 4.61
C LYS A 67 13.73 -7.50 3.68
N LEU A 68 12.80 -6.55 3.57
CA LEU A 68 11.65 -6.66 2.68
C LEU A 68 11.83 -5.75 1.48
N PHE A 69 11.67 -6.30 0.29
CA PHE A 69 11.59 -5.56 -0.97
C PHE A 69 10.17 -5.65 -1.51
N VAL A 70 9.59 -4.52 -1.89
CA VAL A 70 8.26 -4.44 -2.50
C VAL A 70 8.29 -3.53 -3.70
N SER A 71 7.86 -4.03 -4.86
CA SER A 71 7.56 -3.23 -6.04
C SER A 71 6.05 -3.07 -6.21
N TYR A 72 5.63 -1.86 -6.55
CA TYR A 72 4.21 -1.55 -6.73
C TYR A 72 4.02 -0.45 -7.77
N GLY A 73 2.85 -0.40 -8.39
CA GLY A 73 2.58 0.49 -9.51
C GLY A 73 1.14 0.41 -9.98
N GLY A 74 0.65 1.45 -10.63
CA GLY A 74 -0.69 1.46 -11.23
C GLY A 74 -0.62 1.24 -12.73
N HIS A 75 -1.70 0.73 -13.32
CA HIS A 75 -1.82 0.49 -14.77
C HIS A 75 -2.18 1.74 -15.59
N SER A 76 -2.58 2.85 -14.95
CA SER A 76 -2.96 4.07 -15.65
C SER A 76 -1.80 5.08 -15.68
N ALA A 77 -1.44 5.55 -16.88
CA ALA A 77 -0.79 6.84 -17.02
C ALA A 77 -1.75 7.91 -16.51
N LEU A 78 -1.38 8.59 -15.42
CA LEU A 78 -2.21 9.66 -14.89
C LEU A 78 -2.00 10.89 -15.77
N THR A 79 -3.10 11.41 -16.33
CA THR A 79 -3.14 12.68 -17.06
C THR A 79 -3.05 13.82 -16.05
N PHE A 80 -1.95 14.57 -16.06
CA PHE A 80 -1.79 15.77 -15.23
C PHE A 80 -1.56 16.98 -16.10
N ASP A 81 -2.18 18.11 -15.73
CA ASP A 81 -2.02 19.36 -16.48
C ASP A 81 -0.64 20.01 -16.25
N ARG A 82 0.08 19.61 -15.17
CA ARG A 82 1.38 20.18 -14.76
C ARG A 82 2.35 19.15 -14.19
N LYS A 83 3.63 19.28 -14.54
CA LYS A 83 4.73 18.39 -14.10
C LYS A 83 4.96 18.44 -12.58
N GLU A 84 4.84 19.61 -11.98
CA GLU A 84 5.06 19.80 -10.53
C GLU A 84 4.00 19.06 -9.73
N GLU A 85 2.74 19.15 -10.15
CA GLU A 85 1.62 18.46 -9.53
C GLU A 85 1.78 16.94 -9.67
N TYR A 86 2.23 16.47 -10.83
CA TYR A 86 2.54 15.05 -11.02
C TYR A 86 3.62 14.55 -10.06
N SER A 87 4.73 15.27 -9.97
CA SER A 87 5.85 14.91 -9.10
C SER A 87 5.44 14.87 -7.62
N GLU A 88 4.71 15.88 -7.15
CA GLU A 88 4.27 15.92 -5.75
C GLU A 88 3.24 14.82 -5.46
N ASN A 89 2.31 14.56 -6.38
CA ASN A 89 1.32 13.49 -6.22
C ASN A 89 1.98 12.11 -6.15
N LEU A 90 2.96 11.81 -7.01
CA LEU A 90 3.72 10.55 -6.94
C LEU A 90 4.50 10.43 -5.64
N THR A 91 5.11 11.53 -5.19
CA THR A 91 5.87 11.56 -3.95
C THR A 91 4.97 11.35 -2.73
N GLN A 92 3.82 12.02 -2.69
CA GLN A 92 2.82 11.87 -1.63
C GLN A 92 2.20 10.47 -1.61
N GLU A 93 1.93 9.91 -2.79
CA GLU A 93 1.49 8.54 -2.94
C GLU A 93 2.54 7.55 -2.39
N HIS A 94 3.82 7.76 -2.73
CA HIS A 94 4.91 6.93 -2.23
C HIS A 94 5.07 7.03 -0.71
N ALA A 95 4.88 8.23 -0.14
CA ALA A 95 4.84 8.46 1.30
C ALA A 95 3.72 7.68 1.97
N LEU A 96 2.52 7.69 1.38
CA LEU A 96 1.38 6.98 1.94
C LEU A 96 1.57 5.46 1.95
N PHE A 97 2.08 4.88 0.86
CA PHE A 97 2.37 3.43 0.85
C PHE A 97 3.51 3.05 1.77
N SER A 98 4.55 3.90 1.88
CA SER A 98 5.62 3.72 2.87
C SER A 98 5.05 3.67 4.29
N LEU A 99 4.15 4.61 4.61
CA LEU A 99 3.57 4.75 5.94
C LEU A 99 2.70 3.55 6.30
N ARG A 100 1.84 3.15 5.36
CA ARG A 100 0.99 1.96 5.50
C ARG A 100 1.83 0.71 5.68
N LEU A 101 2.90 0.54 4.91
CA LEU A 101 3.76 -0.63 5.03
C LEU A 101 4.44 -0.66 6.39
N VAL A 102 5.11 0.44 6.78
CA VAL A 102 5.75 0.60 8.09
C VAL A 102 4.81 0.24 9.23
N TRP A 103 3.61 0.83 9.23
CA TRP A 103 2.61 0.59 10.26
C TRP A 103 2.14 -0.87 10.25
N SER A 104 1.91 -1.45 9.08
CA SER A 104 1.39 -2.81 8.95
C SER A 104 2.40 -3.86 9.41
N THR A 105 3.69 -3.64 9.15
CA THR A 105 4.76 -4.57 9.51
C THR A 105 5.44 -4.25 10.85
N SER A 106 4.87 -3.34 11.66
CA SER A 106 5.48 -2.85 12.90
C SER A 106 5.82 -3.92 13.94
N HIS A 107 5.04 -5.01 13.97
CA HIS A 107 5.24 -6.17 14.85
C HIS A 107 6.32 -7.16 14.34
N LEU A 108 6.78 -7.00 13.09
CA LEU A 108 7.82 -7.84 12.51
C LEU A 108 9.19 -7.23 12.78
N ASP A 109 10.18 -8.07 13.05
CA ASP A 109 11.55 -7.63 13.28
C ASP A 109 12.33 -7.39 11.97
N LEU A 110 11.87 -6.42 11.18
CA LEU A 110 12.48 -6.06 9.90
C LEU A 110 13.59 -5.02 10.09
N ASN A 111 14.76 -5.28 9.52
CA ASN A 111 15.88 -4.35 9.54
C ASN A 111 15.73 -3.24 8.49
N SER A 112 15.11 -3.56 7.35
CA SER A 112 14.97 -2.63 6.21
C SER A 112 13.73 -2.93 5.39
N LEU A 113 13.06 -1.85 4.96
CA LEU A 113 11.95 -1.86 4.00
C LEU A 113 12.39 -1.11 2.75
N VAL A 114 12.44 -1.79 1.61
CA VAL A 114 12.71 -1.20 0.29
C VAL A 114 11.43 -1.16 -0.51
N LEU A 115 11.01 0.04 -0.92
CA LEU A 115 9.84 0.26 -1.75
C LEU A 115 10.25 0.82 -3.10
N LEU A 116 9.72 0.21 -4.16
CA LEU A 116 9.96 0.60 -5.54
C LEU A 116 8.63 0.93 -6.24
N LEU A 117 8.46 2.18 -6.64
CA LEU A 117 7.35 2.63 -7.47
C LEU A 117 7.68 2.40 -8.94
N LYS A 118 6.90 1.55 -9.59
CA LYS A 118 6.91 1.31 -11.04
C LYS A 118 5.71 2.00 -11.69
N LYS A 119 5.88 2.55 -12.89
CA LYS A 119 4.78 3.06 -13.73
C LYS A 119 4.99 2.67 -15.18
N PRO A 120 3.91 2.39 -15.92
CA PRO A 120 3.98 2.27 -17.37
C PRO A 120 4.34 3.64 -17.98
N ILE A 121 5.22 3.62 -18.98
CA ILE A 121 5.44 4.73 -19.91
C ILE A 121 5.09 4.26 -21.32
N TYR A 122 4.49 5.16 -22.09
CA TYR A 122 4.31 4.96 -23.52
C TYR A 122 5.58 5.41 -24.23
N ILE A 123 6.12 4.54 -25.07
CA ILE A 123 7.25 4.88 -25.93
C ILE A 123 6.68 5.08 -27.33
N GLU A 124 6.67 6.33 -27.78
CA GLU A 124 6.40 6.66 -29.18
C GLU A 124 7.64 6.25 -30.00
N GLU A 125 7.74 4.98 -30.41
CA GLU A 125 8.71 4.62 -31.46
C GLU A 125 8.20 5.15 -32.82
N THR A 126 9.04 5.88 -33.53
CA THR A 126 8.67 6.70 -34.68
C THR A 126 8.35 5.94 -35.98
N GLU A 127 8.31 4.60 -36.01
CA GLU A 127 8.13 3.86 -37.28
C GLU A 127 7.27 2.58 -37.22
N THR A 128 6.70 2.22 -36.07
CA THR A 128 5.82 1.03 -35.94
C THR A 128 4.50 1.38 -35.25
N THR A 129 3.39 0.86 -35.77
CA THR A 129 2.03 1.05 -35.25
C THR A 129 1.74 0.31 -33.95
N GLU A 130 2.74 -0.22 -33.26
CA GLU A 130 2.60 -0.98 -32.02
C GLU A 130 3.16 -0.15 -30.86
N GLU A 131 2.26 0.40 -30.04
CA GLU A 131 2.64 1.06 -28.78
C GLU A 131 3.17 0.01 -27.80
N GLU A 132 4.48 -0.03 -27.56
CA GLU A 132 5.06 -0.86 -26.50
C GLU A 132 4.95 -0.13 -25.15
N ILE A 133 4.20 -0.72 -24.21
CA ILE A 133 4.11 -0.22 -22.83
C ILE A 133 5.26 -0.82 -22.03
N MET A 134 6.30 -0.02 -21.76
CA MET A 134 7.38 -0.40 -20.85
C MET A 134 7.10 0.10 -19.43
N GLU A 135 7.20 -0.77 -18.42
CA GLU A 135 7.18 -0.35 -17.01
C GLU A 135 8.58 0.09 -16.56
N ILE A 136 8.68 1.34 -16.10
CA ILE A 136 9.94 1.89 -15.55
C ILE A 136 9.86 2.06 -14.04
N ASP A 137 11.01 1.88 -13.41
CA ASP A 137 11.25 2.21 -12.02
C ASP A 137 11.37 3.73 -11.84
N LEU A 138 10.41 4.33 -11.14
CA LEU A 138 10.37 5.77 -10.90
C LEU A 138 11.08 6.19 -9.62
N LEU A 139 10.77 5.54 -8.51
CA LEU A 139 11.25 5.96 -7.20
C LEU A 139 11.50 4.73 -6.33
N GLN A 140 12.75 4.58 -5.88
CA GLN A 140 13.16 3.56 -4.92
C GLN A 140 13.59 4.23 -3.63
N THR A 141 12.96 3.84 -2.53
CA THR A 141 13.32 4.29 -1.19
C THR A 141 13.63 3.10 -0.30
N ASN A 142 14.51 3.34 0.66
CA ASN A 142 14.86 2.39 1.70
C ASN A 142 14.67 3.06 3.07
N LEU A 143 14.03 2.34 3.98
CA LEU A 143 13.75 2.74 5.34
C LEU A 143 14.43 1.75 6.29
N ASN A 144 15.27 2.24 7.21
CA ASN A 144 15.95 1.39 8.18
C ASN A 144 15.16 1.32 9.49
N LYS A 145 15.28 0.19 10.20
CA LYS A 145 14.60 -0.08 11.47
C LYS A 145 14.73 1.03 12.53
N SER A 146 15.92 1.60 12.69
CA SER A 146 16.18 2.65 13.68
C SER A 146 15.33 3.90 13.43
N GLU A 147 15.14 4.26 12.17
CA GLU A 147 14.39 5.44 11.75
C GLU A 147 12.88 5.16 11.76
N ILE A 148 12.49 3.93 11.38
CA ILE A 148 11.09 3.46 11.41
C ILE A 148 10.50 3.55 12.81
N LYS A 149 11.26 3.19 13.86
CA LYS A 149 10.77 3.20 15.24
C LYS A 149 10.26 4.58 15.65
N THR A 150 10.99 5.64 15.29
CA THR A 150 10.59 7.03 15.59
C THR A 150 9.27 7.42 14.93
N ILE A 151 9.00 6.92 13.71
CA ILE A 151 7.74 7.19 13.01
C ILE A 151 6.57 6.41 13.64
N LEU A 152 6.81 5.19 14.11
CA LEU A 152 5.77 4.36 14.71
C LEU A 152 5.21 4.95 16.01
N ASP A 153 6.08 5.57 16.82
CA ASP A 153 5.65 6.26 18.04
C ASP A 153 4.68 7.43 17.71
N ASP A 154 4.93 8.13 16.61
CA ASP A 154 4.06 9.22 16.10
C ASP A 154 2.75 8.70 15.45
N LEU A 155 2.64 7.39 15.22
CA LEU A 155 1.47 6.74 14.61
C LEU A 155 0.54 6.08 15.63
N ASP A 156 0.84 6.16 16.93
CA ASP A 156 0.01 5.51 17.95
C ASP A 156 -1.43 6.06 17.89
N GLY A 157 -2.40 5.13 17.83
CA GLY A 157 -3.82 5.45 17.66
C GLY A 157 -4.26 5.96 16.27
N LEU A 158 -3.37 6.14 15.30
CA LEU A 158 -3.72 6.58 13.93
C LEU A 158 -3.97 5.40 12.98
N ASP A 159 -4.97 5.57 12.09
CA ASP A 159 -5.28 4.62 11.02
C ASP A 159 -4.72 5.11 9.67
N PRO A 160 -3.62 4.54 9.14
CA PRO A 160 -3.06 4.95 7.85
C PRO A 160 -3.91 4.53 6.63
N PHE A 161 -4.99 3.78 6.85
CA PHE A 161 -5.97 3.36 5.83
C PHE A 161 -7.24 4.21 5.82
N ILE A 162 -7.29 5.30 6.60
CA ILE A 162 -8.42 6.22 6.59
C ILE A 162 -8.66 6.80 5.18
N LYS A 163 -9.94 7.06 4.86
CA LYS A 163 -10.34 7.57 3.53
C LYS A 163 -9.77 8.95 3.26
N LYS A 164 -9.47 9.22 1.98
CA LYS A 164 -8.77 10.41 1.42
C LYS A 164 -9.29 11.79 1.90
N GLY A 165 -10.53 11.88 2.37
CA GLY A 165 -11.14 13.11 2.90
C GLY A 165 -10.93 13.40 4.40
N ALA A 166 -10.41 12.44 5.17
CA ALA A 166 -10.09 12.58 6.60
C ALA A 166 -8.57 12.60 6.86
N ASN A 167 -7.78 12.80 5.81
CA ASN A 167 -6.32 12.66 5.79
C ASN A 167 -5.54 13.78 6.48
N PHE A 168 -6.19 14.79 7.05
CA PHE A 168 -5.48 15.91 7.70
C PHE A 168 -4.58 15.44 8.85
N HIS A 169 -4.96 14.35 9.51
CA HIS A 169 -4.17 13.72 10.56
C HIS A 169 -2.90 13.01 10.04
N LEU A 170 -2.83 12.70 8.74
CA LEU A 170 -1.69 12.02 8.14
C LEU A 170 -0.62 12.97 7.59
N THR A 171 -0.87 14.28 7.53
CA THR A 171 0.07 15.25 6.94
C THR A 171 1.45 15.22 7.61
N LYS A 172 1.50 15.25 8.94
CA LYS A 172 2.77 15.17 9.69
C LYS A 172 3.43 13.79 9.49
N PRO A 173 2.77 12.65 9.72
CA PRO A 173 3.35 11.33 9.45
C PRO A 173 3.88 11.13 8.02
N LEU A 174 3.16 11.63 7.01
CA LEU A 174 3.61 11.60 5.61
C LEU A 174 4.84 12.46 5.37
N THR A 175 4.97 13.58 6.08
CA THR A 175 6.16 14.43 6.02
C THR A 175 7.34 13.77 6.72
N ASP A 176 7.10 13.16 7.88
CA ASP A 176 8.17 12.56 8.68
C ASP A 176 8.72 11.28 8.04
N ILE A 177 7.87 10.45 7.42
CA ILE A 177 8.36 9.29 6.67
C ILE A 177 9.20 9.69 5.46
N ARG A 178 8.89 10.81 4.79
CA ARG A 178 9.70 11.33 3.68
C ARG A 178 11.09 11.75 4.13
N LYS A 179 11.22 12.30 5.35
CA LYS A 179 12.51 12.77 5.89
C LYS A 179 13.50 11.63 6.14
N ILE A 180 12.99 10.43 6.43
CA ILE A 180 13.82 9.26 6.73
C ILE A 180 14.03 8.35 5.52
N TRP A 181 13.55 8.74 4.33
CA TRP A 181 13.85 7.99 3.12
C TRP A 181 15.32 8.10 2.76
N LYS A 182 15.97 6.96 2.65
CA LYS A 182 17.16 6.83 1.82
C LYS A 182 16.73 6.59 0.38
N VAL A 183 16.77 7.64 -0.44
CA VAL A 183 16.43 7.55 -1.86
C VAL A 183 17.56 6.86 -2.61
N GLU A 184 17.28 5.69 -3.19
CA GLU A 184 18.25 4.88 -3.95
C GLU A 184 18.10 5.11 -5.47
N LYS A 185 16.91 5.51 -5.93
CA LYS A 185 16.62 5.85 -7.33
C LYS A 185 15.51 6.88 -7.39
N ASN A 186 15.65 7.91 -8.22
CA ASN A 186 14.60 8.91 -8.46
C ASN A 186 14.62 9.40 -9.92
N GLN A 187 13.69 8.90 -10.73
CA GLN A 187 13.46 9.29 -12.12
C GLN A 187 12.29 10.27 -12.27
N ILE A 188 11.57 10.60 -11.19
CA ILE A 188 10.41 11.51 -11.23
C ILE A 188 10.76 12.86 -11.91
N PRO A 189 11.90 13.52 -11.62
CA PRO A 189 12.26 14.78 -12.27
C PRO A 189 12.45 14.67 -13.79
N ASN A 190 12.75 13.47 -14.29
CA ASN A 190 13.02 13.23 -15.71
C ASN A 190 11.75 12.93 -16.51
N ILE A 191 10.59 12.83 -15.85
CA ILE A 191 9.33 12.60 -16.54
C ILE A 191 8.85 13.91 -17.16
N ASN A 192 8.51 13.85 -18.45
CA ASN A 192 7.84 14.94 -19.15
C ASN A 192 6.37 14.57 -19.28
N VAL A 193 5.51 15.42 -18.72
CA VAL A 193 4.06 15.34 -18.89
C VAL A 193 3.74 16.24 -20.08
N LYS A 194 3.17 15.68 -21.15
CA LYS A 194 2.68 16.45 -22.31
C LYS A 194 1.29 17.02 -22.00
#